data_AF-K1Z9E6-F1
#
_entry.id   AF-K1Z9E6-F1
#
_cell.length_a   1.000
_cell.length_b   1.000
_cell.length_c   1.000
_cell.angle_alpha   90.00
_cell.angle_beta   90.00
_cell.angle_gamma   90.00
#
_symmetry.space_group_name_H-M   'P 1'
#
loop_
_entity.id
_entity.type
_entity.pdbx_description
1 polymer ?
#
loop_
_entity_poly.entity_id
_entity_poly.type
_entity_poly.pdbx_seq_one_letter_code
_entity_poly.pdbx_strand_id
1 'polypeptide(L)' 'GRVAALIVAASAGIAIAELAEKTGYPKTRLYGIVHRLKQEGVIKNLSHGVYGKA' A
#
# COMPACT_ATOMS: atom_id res chain seq x y z
N GLY A 1 -0.94 1.77 -10.88
CA GLY A 1 -0.01 0.62 -10.82
C GLY A 1 -0.57 -0.50 -9.96
N ARG A 2 -0.13 -1.75 -10.14
CA ARG A 2 -0.67 -2.95 -9.46
C ARG A 2 -0.77 -2.80 -7.93
N VAL A 3 0.22 -2.19 -7.28
CA VAL A 3 0.22 -1.94 -5.82
C VAL A 3 -0.90 -0.98 -5.39
N ALA A 4 -1.08 0.15 -6.09
CA ALA A 4 -2.12 1.11 -5.77
C ALA A 4 -3.53 0.51 -5.90
N ALA A 5 -3.75 -0.32 -6.94
CA ALA A 5 -5.02 -1.00 -7.14
C ALA A 5 -5.37 -1.94 -5.97
N LEU A 6 -4.38 -2.70 -5.46
CA LEU A 6 -4.57 -3.56 -4.29
C LEU A 6 -4.91 -2.77 -3.03
N ILE A 7 -4.26 -1.62 -2.80
CA ILE A 7 -4.51 -0.78 -1.63
C ILE A 7 -5.89 -0.13 -1.69
N VAL A 8 -6.29 0.37 -2.86
CA VAL A 8 -7.59 1.03 -3.05
C VAL A 8 -8.75 0.03 -3.00
N ALA A 9 -8.54 -1.19 -3.49
CA ALA A 9 -9.55 -2.25 -3.45
C ALA A 9 -9.73 -2.86 -2.04
N ALA A 10 -8.76 -2.69 -1.14
CA ALA A 10 -8.84 -3.22 0.22
C ALA A 10 -9.69 -2.32 1.12
N SER A 11 -10.95 -2.70 1.37
CA SER A 11 -11.88 -1.92 2.20
C SER A 11 -11.42 -1.73 3.66
N ALA A 12 -10.73 -2.72 4.23
CA ALA A 12 -10.15 -2.64 5.58
C ALA A 12 -8.74 -2.05 5.60
N GLY A 13 -8.22 -1.64 4.44
CA GLY A 13 -6.80 -1.39 4.22
C GLY A 13 -5.99 -2.67 4.09
N ILE A 14 -4.72 -2.49 3.75
CA ILE A 14 -3.77 -3.59 3.50
C ILE A 14 -2.41 -3.27 4.13
N ALA A 15 -1.78 -4.29 4.72
CA ALA A 15 -0.47 -4.19 5.31
C ALA A 15 0.66 -4.39 4.27
N ILE A 16 1.87 -3.89 4.57
CA ILE A 16 3.04 -4.12 3.72
C ILE A 16 3.37 -5.62 3.56
N ALA A 17 3.14 -6.42 4.60
CA ALA A 17 3.34 -7.86 4.53
C ALA A 17 2.42 -8.51 3.48
N GLU A 18 1.12 -8.21 3.53
CA GLU A 18 0.17 -8.71 2.54
C GLU A 18 0.44 -8.19 1.13
N LEU A 19 0.87 -6.93 1.00
CA LEU A 19 1.30 -6.40 -0.30
C LEU A 19 2.49 -7.18 -0.85
N ALA A 20 3.45 -7.57 0.01
CA ALA A 20 4.60 -8.38 -0.41
C ALA A 20 4.14 -9.76 -0.90
N GLU A 21 3.23 -10.42 -0.18
CA GLU A 21 2.69 -11.72 -0.57
C GLU A 21 1.91 -11.66 -1.89
N LYS A 22 1.03 -10.66 -2.07
CA LYS A 22 0.19 -10.53 -3.28
C LYS A 22 0.94 -10.05 -4.52
N THR A 23 2.09 -9.40 -4.35
CA THR A 23 2.87 -8.82 -5.46
C THR A 23 4.17 -9.54 -5.74
N GLY A 24 4.69 -10.31 -4.79
CA GLY A 24 6.04 -10.88 -4.82
C GLY A 24 7.15 -9.83 -4.68
N TYR A 25 6.82 -8.58 -4.34
CA TYR A 25 7.82 -7.53 -4.22
C TYR A 25 8.47 -7.52 -2.84
N PRO A 26 9.78 -7.21 -2.77
CA PRO A 26 10.44 -7.03 -1.49
C PRO A 26 9.85 -5.82 -0.76
N LYS A 27 9.76 -5.93 0.57
CA LYS A 27 9.16 -4.88 1.42
C LYS A 27 9.83 -3.51 1.22
N THR A 28 11.15 -3.47 1.04
CA THR A 28 11.91 -2.23 0.76
C THR A 28 11.37 -1.48 -0.47
N ARG A 29 11.08 -2.21 -1.55
CA ARG A 29 10.46 -1.64 -2.76
C ARG A 29 9.05 -1.15 -2.48
N LEU A 30 8.27 -1.91 -1.72
CA LEU A 30 6.90 -1.53 -1.36
C LEU A 30 6.86 -0.26 -0.51
N TYR A 31 7.79 -0.07 0.42
CA TYR A 31 7.89 1.18 1.18
C TYR A 31 8.11 2.39 0.28
N GLY A 32 8.99 2.28 -0.73
CA GLY A 32 9.19 3.35 -1.71
C GLY A 32 7.92 3.66 -2.51
N ILE A 33 7.20 2.62 -2.96
CA ILE A 33 5.95 2.77 -3.70
C ILE A 33 4.86 3.42 -2.83
N VAL A 34 4.67 2.90 -1.62
CA VAL A 34 3.67 3.41 -0.67
C VAL A 34 3.98 4.85 -0.26
N HIS A 35 5.24 5.18 -0.01
CA HIS A 35 5.66 6.53 0.31
C HIS A 35 5.29 7.50 -0.82
N ARG A 36 5.60 7.15 -2.07
CA ARG A 36 5.22 7.93 -3.25
C ARG A 36 3.71 8.08 -3.37
N LEU A 37 2.95 6.99 -3.25
CA LEU A 37 1.48 7.03 -3.35
C LEU A 37 0.83 7.87 -2.24
N LYS A 38 1.43 7.91 -1.05
CA LYS A 38 1.01 8.83 0.02
C LYS A 38 1.26 10.28 -0.34
N GLN A 39 2.44 10.60 -0.88
CA GLN A 39 2.76 11.97 -1.31
C GLN A 39 1.86 12.43 -2.47
N GLU A 40 1.47 11.52 -3.37
CA GLU A 40 0.51 11.78 -4.45
C GLU A 40 -0.95 11.86 -3.96
N GLY A 41 -1.22 11.62 -2.67
CA GLY A 41 -2.58 11.67 -2.11
C GLY A 41 -3.50 10.53 -2.56
N VAL A 42 -2.95 9.45 -3.12
CA VAL A 42 -3.73 8.29 -3.60
C VAL A 42 -4.17 7.40 -2.43
N ILE A 43 -3.32 7.29 -1.41
CA ILE A 43 -3.52 6.43 -0.24
C ILE A 43 -3.20 7.18 1.06
N LYS A 44 -3.75 6.72 2.18
CA LYS A 44 -3.45 7.18 3.53
C LYS A 44 -3.15 6.03 4.46
N ASN A 45 -2.55 6.34 5.61
CA ASN A 45 -2.48 5.39 6.72
C ASN A 45 -3.85 5.31 7.39
N LEU A 46 -4.44 4.12 7.44
CA LEU A 46 -5.62 3.86 8.29
C LEU A 46 -5.19 3.51 9.71
N SER A 47 -4.03 2.88 9.86
CA SER A 47 -3.40 2.52 11.13
C SER A 47 -1.89 2.37 10.93
N HIS A 48 -1.16 2.09 12.01
CA HIS A 48 0.29 1.87 11.94
C HIS A 48 0.60 0.68 11.01
N GLY A 49 1.24 0.96 9.86
CA GLY A 49 1.58 -0.05 8.86
C GLY A 49 0.43 -0.57 7.98
N VAL A 50 -0.77 0.00 8.08
CA VAL A 50 -1.95 -0.36 7.27
C VAL A 50 -2.37 0.82 6.39
N TYR A 51 -2.51 0.57 5.09
CA TYR A 51 -2.77 1.58 4.08
C TYR A 51 -4.11 1.36 3.41
N GLY A 52 -4.83 2.44 3.12
CA GLY A 52 -6.10 2.40 2.39
C GLY A 52 -6.25 3.62 1.50
N LYS A 53 -7.34 3.68 0.73
CA LYS A 53 -7.68 4.84 -0.11
C LYS A 53 -7.71 6.12 0.74
N ALA A 54 -7.09 7.20 0.23
CA ALA A 54 -7.14 8.52 0.84
C ALA A 54 -8.58 9.03 1.00
#